data_AF-A0A441GV64-F1
#
_entry.id   AF-A0A441GV64-F1
#
_cell.length_a   1.000
_cell.length_b   1.000
_cell.length_c   1.000
_cell.angle_alpha   90.00
_cell.angle_beta   90.00
_cell.angle_gamma   90.00
#
_symmetry.space_group_name_H-M   'P 1'
#
loop_
_entity.id
_entity.type
_entity.pdbx_description
1 polymer ?
#
loop_
_entity_poly.entity_id
_entity_poly.type
_entity_poly.pdbx_seq_one_letter_code
_entity_poly.pdbx_strand_id
1 'polypeptide(L)' 'EFWFSEQRDLPAAKRFFRKVLERHGRPDRVVIDGSQTNHEAIVSCDTANRLQDRARRRLKPIRIRRSQYL' A
#
# COMPACT_ATOMS: atom_id res chain seq x y z
N GLU A 1 -21.45 11.66 12.61
CA GLU A 1 -21.71 10.69 11.53
C GLU A 1 -20.65 10.89 10.46
N PHE A 2 -19.91 9.85 10.05
CA PHE A 2 -18.85 9.96 9.05
C PHE A 2 -19.40 9.50 7.70
N TRP A 3 -19.48 10.43 6.76
CA TRP A 3 -19.91 10.17 5.39
C TRP A 3 -18.72 9.66 4.60
N PHE A 4 -18.81 8.44 4.07
CA PHE A 4 -17.82 7.89 3.17
C PHE A 4 -18.14 8.35 1.74
N SER A 5 -17.32 9.26 1.22
CA SER A 5 -17.25 9.53 -0.22
C SER A 5 -16.74 8.27 -0.95
N GLU A 6 -17.29 8.02 -2.14
CA GLU A 6 -16.89 6.95 -3.06
C GLU A 6 -15.38 6.94 -3.34
N GLN A 7 -14.74 8.11 -3.25
CA GLN A 7 -13.30 8.25 -3.18
C GLN A 7 -12.84 8.26 -1.71
N ARG A 8 -12.65 7.08 -1.11
CA ARG A 8 -11.95 6.95 0.19
C ARG A 8 -10.65 7.76 0.17
N ASP A 9 -10.32 8.38 1.29
CA ASP A 9 -9.12 9.19 1.52
C ASP A 9 -7.82 8.46 1.14
N LEU A 10 -7.37 8.62 -0.11
CA LEU A 10 -6.04 8.21 -0.56
C LEU A 10 -4.92 8.68 0.38
N PRO A 11 -4.97 9.91 0.94
CA PRO A 11 -3.98 10.34 1.93
C PRO A 11 -3.98 9.50 3.20
N ALA A 12 -5.15 9.08 3.69
CA ALA A 12 -5.28 8.24 4.87
C ALA A 12 -4.75 6.83 4.60
N ALA A 13 -5.11 6.24 3.46
CA ALA A 13 -4.59 4.94 3.04
C ALA A 13 -3.05 4.96 2.91
N LYS A 14 -2.48 5.99 2.27
CA LYS A 14 -1.02 6.18 2.18
C LYS A 14 -0.37 6.27 3.55
N ARG A 15 -0.95 7.03 4.49
CA ARG A 15 -0.44 7.13 5.87
C ARG A 15 -0.49 5.79 6.60
N PHE A 16 -1.57 5.03 6.42
CA PHE A 16 -1.72 3.70 6.99
C PHE A 16 -0.63 2.76 6.49
N PHE A 17 -0.49 2.60 5.17
CA PHE A 17 0.51 1.69 4.60
C PHE A 17 1.93 2.10 4.94
N ARG A 18 2.24 3.40 4.98
CA ARG A 18 3.56 3.87 5.43
C ARG A 18 3.87 3.39 6.85
N LYS A 19 2.96 3.61 7.80
CA LYS A 19 3.15 3.19 9.20
C LYS A 19 3.27 1.67 9.34
N VAL A 20 2.47 0.91 8.60
CA VAL A 20 2.50 -0.56 8.64
C VAL A 20 3.83 -1.08 8.10
N LEU A 21 4.31 -0.55 6.97
CA LEU A 21 5.59 -0.94 6.38
C LEU A 21 6.78 -0.55 7.26
N GLU A 22 6.73 0.60 7.93
CA GLU A 22 7.75 1.01 8.90
C GLU A 22 7.77 0.09 10.13
N ARG A 23 6.60 -0.34 10.62
CA ARG A 23 6.48 -1.14 11.86
C ARG A 23 6.73 -2.63 11.64
N HIS A 24 6.22 -3.18 10.55
CA HIS A 24 6.22 -4.63 10.29
C HIS A 24 7.22 -5.02 9.20
N GLY A 25 7.88 -4.05 8.57
CA GLY A 25 8.71 -4.29 7.40
C GLY A 25 7.90 -4.50 6.14
N ARG A 26 8.61 -4.82 5.05
CA ARG A 26 8.04 -4.92 3.71
C ARG A 26 7.55 -6.34 3.42
N PRO A 27 6.25 -6.55 3.12
CA PRO A 27 5.73 -7.86 2.76
C PRO A 27 6.00 -8.20 1.29
N ASP A 28 6.06 -9.50 0.96
CA ASP A 28 6.13 -9.98 -0.43
C ASP A 28 4.80 -9.85 -1.18
N ARG A 29 3.66 -9.95 -0.47
CA ARG A 29 2.32 -9.95 -1.05
C ARG A 29 1.31 -9.23 -0.15
N VAL A 30 0.43 -8.44 -0.76
CA VAL A 30 -0.72 -7.82 -0.10
C VAL A 30 -2.00 -8.19 -0.84
N VAL A 31 -3.04 -8.56 -0.10
CA VAL A 31 -4.37 -8.86 -0.65
C VAL A 31 -5.31 -7.73 -0.27
N ILE A 32 -6.02 -7.18 -1.25
CA ILE A 32 -6.97 -6.07 -1.05
C ILE A 32 -8.36 -6.41 -1.58
N ASP A 33 -9.36 -5.76 -0.98
CA ASP A 33 -10.82 -5.83 -1.21
C ASP A 33 -11.27 -5.19 -2.54
N GLY A 34 -10.41 -5.19 -3.57
CA GLY A 34 -10.70 -4.53 -4.84
C GLY A 34 -10.64 -2.99 -4.80
N SER A 35 -10.45 -2.38 -3.64
CA SER A 35 -10.35 -0.91 -3.50
C SER A 35 -9.19 -0.31 -4.31
N GLN A 36 -9.52 0.58 -5.25
CA GLN A 36 -8.53 1.32 -6.04
C GLN A 36 -7.65 2.22 -5.16
N THR A 37 -8.23 2.87 -4.15
CA THR A 37 -7.48 3.71 -3.19
C THR A 37 -6.39 2.92 -2.47
N ASN A 38 -6.70 1.71 -2.00
CA ASN A 38 -5.72 0.84 -1.34
C ASN A 38 -4.62 0.40 -2.31
N HIS A 39 -4.99 0.08 -3.56
CA HIS A 39 -4.03 -0.25 -4.60
C HIS A 39 -3.04 0.90 -4.84
N GLU A 40 -3.55 2.11 -5.06
CA GLU A 40 -2.71 3.29 -5.31
C GLU A 40 -1.82 3.64 -4.11
N ALA A 41 -2.34 3.50 -2.89
CA ALA A 41 -1.57 3.73 -1.68
C ALA A 41 -0.40 2.75 -1.54
N ILE A 42 -0.63 1.45 -1.76
CA ILE A 42 0.41 0.42 -1.72
C ILE A 42 1.48 0.69 -2.78
N VAL A 43 1.08 0.97 -4.02
CA VAL A 43 2.03 1.24 -5.12
C VAL A 43 2.88 2.48 -4.82
N SER A 44 2.26 3.55 -4.30
CA SER A 44 2.96 4.77 -3.94
C SER A 44 3.96 4.54 -2.81
N CYS A 45 3.55 3.85 -1.75
CA CYS A 45 4.42 3.54 -0.61
C CYS A 45 5.55 2.57 -1.00
N ASP A 46 5.27 1.55 -1.81
CA ASP A 46 6.28 0.61 -2.31
C ASP A 46 7.34 1.32 -3.15
N THR A 47 6.91 2.19 -4.07
CA THR A 47 7.81 2.99 -4.90
C THR A 47 8.69 3.89 -4.04
N ALA A 48 8.11 4.58 -3.05
CA ALA A 48 8.87 5.45 -2.15
C ALA A 48 9.90 4.67 -1.33
N ASN A 49 9.50 3.52 -0.78
CA ASN A 49 10.39 2.65 0.00
C ASN A 49 11.56 2.14 -0.85
N ARG A 50 11.30 1.71 -2.09
CA ARG A 50 12.33 1.25 -3.04
C ARG A 50 13.29 2.37 -3.49
N LEU A 51 12.83 3.61 -3.54
CA LEU A 51 13.68 4.78 -3.83
C LEU A 51 14.56 5.18 -2.65
N GLN A 52 14.08 4.97 -1.42
CA GLN A 52 14.85 5.23 -0.19
C GLN A 52 15.90 4.14 0.06
N ASP A 53 15.61 2.89 -0.27
CA ASP A 53 16.55 1.78 -0.15
C ASP A 53 17.59 1.83 -1.28
N ARG A 54 18.54 2.76 -1.16
CA ARG A 54 19.66 2.96 -2.09
C ARG A 54 20.79 1.94 -1.90
N ALA A 55 20.72 1.10 -0.88
CA ALA A 55 21.83 0.25 -0.42
C ALA A 55 21.66 -1.25 -0.73
N ARG A 56 20.43 -1.77 -0.93
CA ARG A 56 20.23 -3.22 -1.15
C ARG A 56 19.47 -3.50 -2.45
N ARG A 57 20.21 -4.07 -3.42
CA ARG A 57 19.77 -5.01 -4.46
C ARG A 57 18.31 -4.84 -4.90
N ARG A 58 18.06 -4.12 -6.03
CA ARG A 58 16.75 -3.88 -6.69
C ARG A 58 15.60 -4.69 -6.07
N LEU A 59 14.95 -4.14 -5.03
CA LEU A 59 13.84 -4.80 -4.37
C LEU A 59 12.73 -5.07 -5.41
N LYS A 60 12.24 -6.31 -5.46
CA LYS A 60 11.14 -6.73 -6.35
C LYS A 60 9.85 -6.05 -5.89
N PRO A 61 9.01 -5.48 -6.77
CA PRO A 61 7.74 -4.84 -6.38
C PRO A 61 6.84 -5.74 -5.52
N ILE A 62 6.07 -5.15 -4.60
CA ILE A 62 5.09 -5.90 -3.79
C ILE A 62 4.03 -6.49 -4.72
N ARG A 63 3.72 -7.79 -4.57
CA ARG A 63 2.66 -8.43 -5.35
C ARG A 63 1.29 -8.06 -4.76
N ILE A 64 0.50 -7.31 -5.50
CA ILE A 64 -0.86 -6.94 -5.09
C ILE A 64 -1.85 -7.91 -5.73
N ARG A 65 -2.66 -8.59 -4.91
CA ARG A 65 -3.77 -9.43 -5.38
C ARG A 65 -5.08 -8.76 -4.97
N ARG A 66 -6.00 -8.62 -5.93
CA ARG A 66 -7.39 -8.28 -5.63
C ARG A 66 -8.15 -9.56 -5.28
N SER A 67 -8.90 -9.55 -4.17
CA SER A 67 -9.82 -10.61 -3.78
C SER A 67 -11.23 -10.03 -3.73
N GLN A 68 -12.19 -10.68 -4.38
CA GLN A 68 -13.60 -10.26 -4.36
C GLN A 68 -14.32 -10.68 -3.07
N TYR A 69 -13.70 -11.53 -2.24
CA TYR A 69 -14.29 -12.13 -1.05
C TYR A 69 -13.57 -11.71 0.24
N LEU A 70 -12.93 -10.54 0.24
CA LEU A 70 -12.40 -9.91 1.46
C LEU A 70 -13.42 -8.91 1.99
#